data_AF-A0A940UHN6-F1
#
_entry.id   AF-A0A940UHN6-F1
#
_cell.length_a   1.000
_cell.length_b   1.000
_cell.length_c   1.000
_cell.angle_alpha   90.00
_cell.angle_beta   90.00
_cell.angle_gamma   90.00
#
_symmetry.space_group_name_H-M   'P 1'
#
loop_
_entity.id
_entity.type
_entity.pdbx_description
1 polymer ?
#
loop_
_entity_poly.entity_id
_entity_poly.type
_entity_poly.pdbx_seq_one_letter_code
_entity_poly.pdbx_strand_id
1 'polypeptide(L)'
;MYQKFYGLTREPFHITPDPKFLFLSESHKQALAAIIYGIEKRKGFVAITGGVGVGKTTVVRAFLEKSAGKDLKFVYVFHANLTFKELLKTIYRDLELELATNDLLEMVNGLHLALIEFYRKGKTVVVIVDEAQNIPLETLENLRMLSNLETPTEKLVQVVLVGQTELEELLERYELRQLKQRIAIRSHIEPLTAQDSYSYITHRLYVAGLMNPTIFTKGALDIVVKEANGVPRVLNILCDNALITGFGYQKNPVTAVIAKEVVADFQKKKKKPAARSQQKWFLPAAAAAVVVVALLAAFFFLSPFQNLLAPVLEQLGFHPTVKSEPARAPITTLESIPQKTAVQDPPAVSPVLVVPQASSEASASPAPPPAATPSPPPAPPPPSSPGPRAKYTVLVVKRGQTLSELVRNVYGPTTKEVVDGSAVDLVKQHNPSITNTNLILAGSVIRFPELPSKR
;
A
#
# COMPACT_ATOMS: atom_id res chain seq x y z
N MET A 1 -39.03 1.62 -13.24
CA MET A 1 -40.38 2.25 -13.13
C MET A 1 -40.29 3.77 -13.03
N TYR A 2 -39.51 4.34 -12.09
CA TYR A 2 -39.33 5.80 -11.99
C TYR A 2 -38.76 6.45 -13.26
N GLN A 3 -37.94 5.72 -14.03
CA GLN A 3 -37.29 6.23 -15.25
C GLN A 3 -38.32 6.86 -16.21
N LYS A 4 -39.40 6.13 -16.54
CA LYS A 4 -40.47 6.64 -17.41
C LYS A 4 -41.16 7.88 -16.84
N PHE A 5 -41.40 7.90 -15.52
CA PHE A 5 -42.05 9.02 -14.83
C PHE A 5 -41.23 10.31 -14.90
N TYR A 6 -39.90 10.22 -14.81
CA TYR A 6 -39.00 11.37 -14.94
C TYR A 6 -38.48 11.60 -16.38
N GLY A 7 -38.96 10.85 -17.37
CA GLY A 7 -38.52 10.99 -18.76
C GLY A 7 -37.08 10.53 -19.03
N LEU A 8 -36.57 9.57 -18.26
CA LEU A 8 -35.25 8.96 -18.42
C LEU A 8 -35.33 7.67 -19.25
N THR A 9 -34.28 7.42 -20.03
CA THR A 9 -34.18 6.23 -20.90
C THR A 9 -33.51 5.04 -20.22
N ARG A 10 -32.82 5.29 -19.10
CA ARG A 10 -32.11 4.29 -18.28
C ARG A 10 -31.92 4.81 -16.86
N GLU A 11 -31.40 3.97 -15.97
CA GLU A 11 -31.10 4.34 -14.59
C GLU A 11 -29.85 5.22 -14.50
N PRO A 12 -29.97 6.48 -14.03
CA PRO A 12 -28.83 7.39 -13.95
C PRO A 12 -27.85 7.04 -12.83
N PHE A 13 -28.34 6.45 -11.74
CA PHE A 13 -27.58 6.31 -10.49
C PHE A 13 -27.27 4.86 -10.10
N HIS A 14 -27.29 3.95 -11.07
CA HIS A 14 -26.88 2.57 -10.82
C HIS A 14 -25.42 2.51 -10.34
N ILE A 15 -25.14 1.63 -9.36
CA ILE A 15 -23.83 1.53 -8.69
C ILE A 15 -22.81 0.77 -9.55
N THR A 16 -23.28 -0.16 -10.39
CA THR A 16 -22.39 -0.90 -11.28
C THR A 16 -21.69 0.03 -12.26
N PRO A 17 -20.36 -0.07 -12.42
CA PRO A 17 -19.61 0.78 -13.34
C PRO A 17 -20.08 0.59 -14.79
N ASP A 18 -20.57 1.66 -15.41
CA ASP A 18 -20.88 1.76 -16.85
C ASP A 18 -19.96 2.83 -17.47
N PRO A 19 -19.16 2.49 -18.51
CA PRO A 19 -18.24 3.43 -19.16
C PRO A 19 -18.92 4.72 -19.64
N LYS A 20 -20.20 4.65 -20.03
CA LYS A 20 -20.95 5.81 -20.52
C LYS A 20 -21.15 6.88 -19.45
N PHE A 21 -21.14 6.49 -18.18
CA PHE A 21 -21.31 7.38 -17.03
C PHE A 21 -19.99 7.85 -16.45
N LEU A 22 -18.86 7.60 -17.12
CA LEU A 22 -17.55 8.00 -16.66
C LEU A 22 -17.48 9.52 -16.49
N PHE A 23 -17.29 9.95 -15.24
CA PHE A 23 -17.02 11.33 -14.89
C PHE A 23 -15.68 11.37 -14.15
N LEU A 24 -14.75 12.20 -14.62
CA LEU A 24 -13.43 12.37 -14.04
C LEU A 24 -13.28 13.80 -13.50
N SER A 25 -13.35 13.95 -12.18
CA SER A 25 -12.91 15.20 -11.53
C SER A 25 -11.40 15.38 -11.66
N GLU A 26 -10.88 16.52 -11.19
CA GLU A 26 -9.46 16.82 -11.30
C GLU A 26 -8.57 15.79 -10.58
N SER A 27 -8.94 15.35 -9.37
CA SER A 27 -8.23 14.29 -8.64
C SER A 27 -8.23 12.96 -9.41
N HIS A 28 -9.35 12.61 -10.06
CA HIS A 28 -9.42 11.42 -10.91
C HIS A 28 -8.52 11.53 -12.15
N LYS A 29 -8.46 12.69 -12.79
CA LYS A 29 -7.57 12.92 -13.95
C LYS A 29 -6.11 12.84 -13.54
N GLN A 30 -5.74 13.38 -12.39
CA GLN A 30 -4.39 13.28 -11.84
C GLN A 30 -4.01 11.83 -11.55
N ALA A 31 -4.89 11.06 -10.91
CA ALA A 31 -4.67 9.63 -10.67
C ALA A 31 -4.53 8.84 -11.98
N LEU A 32 -5.40 9.12 -12.97
CA LEU A 32 -5.30 8.50 -14.30
C LEU A 32 -3.98 8.85 -14.99
N ALA A 33 -3.55 10.11 -14.93
CA ALA A 33 -2.29 10.57 -15.50
C ALA A 33 -1.09 9.92 -14.78
N ALA A 34 -1.15 9.75 -13.46
CA ALA A 34 -0.13 9.05 -12.68
C ALA A 34 0.04 7.59 -13.12
N ILE A 35 -1.07 6.86 -13.34
CA ILE A 35 -1.03 5.49 -13.87
C ILE A 35 -0.40 5.47 -15.27
N ILE A 36 -0.91 6.30 -16.19
CA ILE A 36 -0.43 6.36 -17.57
C ILE A 36 1.07 6.69 -17.61
N TYR A 37 1.48 7.76 -16.92
CA TYR A 37 2.87 8.19 -16.87
C TYR A 37 3.78 7.12 -16.25
N GLY A 38 3.34 6.48 -15.16
CA GLY A 38 4.12 5.43 -14.51
C GLY A 38 4.37 4.22 -15.40
N ILE A 39 3.37 3.83 -16.17
CA ILE A 39 3.47 2.69 -17.10
C ILE A 39 4.30 3.07 -18.33
N GLU A 40 4.00 4.21 -18.98
CA GLU A 40 4.70 4.65 -20.19
C GLU A 40 6.18 4.98 -19.95
N LYS A 41 6.52 5.47 -18.75
CA LYS A 41 7.91 5.72 -18.34
C LYS A 41 8.52 4.59 -17.52
N ARG A 42 7.89 3.41 -17.52
CA ARG A 42 8.37 2.17 -16.90
C ARG A 42 8.90 2.37 -15.47
N LYS A 43 8.17 3.13 -14.65
CA LYS A 43 8.58 3.49 -13.28
C LYS A 43 8.49 2.34 -12.27
N GLY A 44 7.95 1.19 -12.67
CA GLY A 44 7.76 0.03 -11.82
C GLY A 44 6.47 0.18 -11.02
N PHE A 45 6.57 0.68 -9.79
CA PHE A 45 5.41 0.74 -8.88
C PHE A 45 4.73 2.12 -8.90
N VAL A 46 3.41 2.08 -9.03
CA VAL A 46 2.50 3.21 -8.89
C VAL A 46 1.49 2.87 -7.79
N ALA A 47 1.22 3.78 -6.87
CA ALA A 47 0.18 3.62 -5.85
C ALA A 47 -0.92 4.67 -6.01
N ILE A 48 -2.16 4.22 -6.05
CA ILE A 48 -3.37 5.05 -6.13
C ILE A 48 -4.21 4.77 -4.89
N THR A 49 -4.36 5.76 -4.02
CA THR A 49 -5.15 5.66 -2.79
C THR A 49 -6.39 6.53 -2.84
N GLY A 50 -7.31 6.34 -1.90
CA GLY A 50 -8.51 7.17 -1.78
C GLY A 50 -9.60 6.49 -0.96
N GLY A 51 -10.52 7.27 -0.40
CA GLY A 51 -11.59 6.76 0.46
C GLY A 51 -12.53 5.75 -0.22
N VAL A 52 -13.42 5.13 0.57
CA VAL A 52 -14.42 4.20 0.05
C VAL A 52 -15.37 4.91 -0.89
N GLY A 53 -15.56 4.36 -2.09
CA GLY A 53 -16.54 4.85 -3.05
C GLY A 53 -16.18 6.16 -3.76
N VAL A 54 -14.94 6.67 -3.63
CA VAL A 54 -14.49 7.91 -4.30
C VAL A 54 -14.33 7.77 -5.82
N GLY A 55 -14.15 6.55 -6.34
CA GLY A 55 -14.00 6.32 -7.80
C GLY A 55 -12.69 5.65 -8.22
N LYS A 56 -11.97 4.99 -7.32
CA LYS A 56 -10.71 4.26 -7.63
C LYS A 56 -10.86 3.27 -8.80
N THR A 57 -11.80 2.34 -8.72
CA THR A 57 -12.08 1.37 -9.80
C THR A 57 -12.52 2.06 -11.09
N THR A 58 -13.17 3.23 -11.00
CA THR A 58 -13.54 4.05 -12.17
C THR A 58 -12.31 4.56 -12.91
N VAL A 59 -11.28 5.03 -12.19
CA VAL A 59 -10.00 5.46 -12.79
C VAL A 59 -9.28 4.29 -13.45
N VAL A 60 -9.26 3.14 -12.79
CA VAL A 60 -8.63 1.93 -13.34
C VAL A 60 -9.33 1.48 -14.62
N ARG A 61 -10.66 1.49 -14.64
CA ARG A 61 -11.43 1.19 -15.86
C ARG A 61 -11.15 2.20 -16.97
N ALA A 62 -11.15 3.50 -16.67
CA ALA A 62 -10.81 4.54 -17.64
C ALA A 62 -9.40 4.35 -18.22
N PHE A 63 -8.45 3.89 -17.40
CA PHE A 63 -7.12 3.52 -17.84
C PHE A 63 -7.13 2.32 -18.78
N LEU A 64 -7.85 1.24 -18.44
CA LEU A 64 -7.95 0.04 -19.27
C LEU A 64 -8.60 0.35 -20.64
N GLU A 65 -9.65 1.16 -20.65
CA GLU A 65 -10.32 1.60 -21.89
C GLU A 65 -9.40 2.44 -22.78
N LYS A 66 -8.69 3.42 -22.20
CA LYS A 66 -7.69 4.22 -22.94
C LYS A 66 -6.48 3.42 -23.42
N SER A 67 -6.26 2.26 -22.80
CA SER A 67 -5.17 1.35 -23.13
C SER A 67 -5.56 0.28 -24.13
N ALA A 68 -6.84 0.20 -24.52
CA ALA A 68 -7.30 -0.73 -25.53
C ALA A 68 -6.55 -0.50 -26.85
N GLY A 69 -5.96 -1.57 -27.39
CA GLY A 69 -5.17 -1.51 -28.63
C GLY A 69 -3.70 -1.11 -28.47
N LYS A 70 -3.22 -0.82 -27.24
CA LYS A 70 -1.78 -0.66 -26.97
C LYS A 70 -1.10 -2.02 -26.75
N ASP A 71 0.22 -2.08 -26.90
CA ASP A 71 1.06 -3.25 -26.60
C ASP A 71 1.22 -3.49 -25.08
N LEU A 72 0.09 -3.62 -24.38
CA LEU A 72 0.02 -3.87 -22.95
C LEU A 72 -0.58 -5.25 -22.66
N LYS A 73 -0.01 -5.95 -21.69
CA LYS A 73 -0.52 -7.21 -21.16
C LYS A 73 -0.93 -7.00 -19.70
N PHE A 74 -2.21 -7.15 -19.43
CA PHE A 74 -2.79 -6.86 -18.11
C PHE A 74 -2.96 -8.14 -17.30
N VAL A 75 -2.55 -8.07 -16.04
CA VAL A 75 -2.93 -9.01 -14.98
C VAL A 75 -3.76 -8.21 -13.99
N TYR A 76 -5.01 -8.61 -13.74
CA TYR A 76 -5.92 -7.87 -12.87
C TYR A 76 -6.29 -8.70 -11.64
N VAL A 77 -5.82 -8.25 -10.49
CA VAL A 77 -6.00 -8.95 -9.20
C VAL A 77 -7.06 -8.21 -8.39
N PHE A 78 -8.26 -8.81 -8.29
CA PHE A 78 -9.38 -8.26 -7.52
C PHE A 78 -9.51 -8.85 -6.11
N HIS A 79 -9.08 -10.10 -5.92
CA HIS A 79 -9.04 -10.75 -4.59
C HIS A 79 -7.63 -10.64 -4.04
N ALA A 80 -7.38 -9.64 -3.20
CA ALA A 80 -6.03 -9.31 -2.75
C ALA A 80 -5.54 -10.17 -1.56
N ASN A 81 -6.40 -10.96 -0.92
CA ASN A 81 -6.01 -11.85 0.19
C ASN A 81 -5.31 -13.13 -0.32
N LEU A 82 -4.15 -12.95 -0.95
CA LEU A 82 -3.35 -14.00 -1.56
C LEU A 82 -1.96 -14.03 -0.94
N THR A 83 -1.38 -15.23 -0.85
CA THR A 83 0.06 -15.38 -0.64
C THR A 83 0.83 -14.91 -1.87
N PHE A 84 2.10 -14.54 -1.72
CA PHE A 84 2.93 -14.12 -2.85
C PHE A 84 3.03 -15.21 -3.94
N LYS A 85 3.03 -16.48 -3.53
CA LYS A 85 3.03 -17.62 -4.45
C LYS A 85 1.75 -17.71 -5.29
N GLU A 86 0.58 -17.51 -4.67
CA GLU A 86 -0.71 -17.49 -5.38
C GLU A 86 -0.84 -16.29 -6.32
N LEU A 87 -0.27 -15.14 -5.92
CA LEU A 87 -0.16 -13.98 -6.81
C LEU A 87 0.69 -14.32 -8.05
N LEU A 88 1.86 -14.95 -7.88
CA LEU A 88 2.66 -15.38 -9.02
C LEU A 88 1.90 -16.36 -9.91
N LYS A 89 1.20 -17.35 -9.34
CA LYS A 89 0.35 -18.26 -10.11
C LYS A 89 -0.72 -17.52 -10.92
N THR A 90 -1.31 -16.48 -10.33
CA THR A 90 -2.29 -15.61 -11.01
C THR A 90 -1.65 -14.87 -12.18
N ILE A 91 -0.45 -14.30 -11.98
CA ILE A 91 0.32 -13.63 -13.05
C ILE A 91 0.63 -14.59 -14.19
N TYR A 92 1.13 -15.80 -13.89
CA TYR A 92 1.43 -16.81 -14.89
C TYR A 92 0.19 -17.18 -15.72
N ARG A 93 -0.93 -17.45 -15.04
CA ARG A 93 -2.19 -17.80 -15.69
C ARG A 93 -2.68 -16.69 -16.62
N ASP A 94 -2.73 -15.46 -16.12
CA ASP A 94 -3.28 -14.32 -16.88
C ASP A 94 -2.35 -13.88 -18.03
N LEU A 95 -1.05 -14.19 -17.94
CA LEU A 95 -0.08 -14.01 -19.03
C LEU A 95 0.00 -15.22 -19.99
N GLU A 96 -0.81 -16.26 -19.76
CA GLU A 96 -0.81 -17.51 -20.54
C GLU A 96 0.57 -18.19 -20.57
N LEU A 97 1.25 -18.20 -19.42
CA LEU A 97 2.58 -18.80 -19.23
C LEU A 97 2.47 -20.16 -18.54
N GLU A 98 3.33 -21.09 -18.93
CA GLU A 98 3.42 -22.40 -18.29
C GLU A 98 4.16 -22.33 -16.95
N LEU A 99 3.58 -22.96 -15.92
CA LEU A 99 4.19 -23.15 -14.61
C LEU A 99 4.87 -24.52 -14.55
N ALA A 100 6.19 -24.55 -14.76
CA ALA A 100 6.97 -25.79 -14.70
C ALA A 100 7.19 -26.33 -13.28
N THR A 101 7.03 -25.48 -12.28
CA THR A 101 7.46 -25.74 -10.90
C THR A 101 6.59 -25.00 -9.90
N ASN A 102 6.61 -25.49 -8.66
CA ASN A 102 5.96 -24.88 -7.52
C ASN A 102 7.00 -24.28 -6.54
N ASP A 103 8.28 -24.25 -6.92
CA ASP A 103 9.32 -23.54 -6.15
C ASP A 103 9.25 -22.03 -6.41
N LEU A 104 9.32 -21.22 -5.35
CA LEU A 104 9.11 -19.78 -5.44
C LEU A 104 10.21 -19.08 -6.23
N LEU A 105 11.47 -19.47 -6.04
CA LEU A 105 12.60 -18.84 -6.71
C LEU A 105 12.58 -19.16 -8.20
N GLU A 106 12.30 -20.41 -8.56
CA GLU A 106 12.16 -20.81 -9.96
C GLU A 106 10.96 -20.12 -10.64
N MET A 107 9.83 -19.92 -9.95
CA MET A 107 8.71 -19.13 -10.46
C MET A 107 9.11 -17.66 -10.72
N VAL A 108 9.88 -17.04 -9.83
CA VAL A 108 10.35 -15.65 -10.06
C VAL A 108 11.32 -15.59 -11.24
N ASN A 109 12.22 -16.56 -11.37
CA ASN A 109 13.16 -16.64 -12.48
C ASN A 109 12.45 -16.91 -13.82
N GLY A 110 11.49 -17.83 -13.86
CA GLY A 110 10.70 -18.10 -15.06
C GLY A 110 9.90 -16.86 -15.49
N LEU A 111 9.32 -16.13 -14.53
CA LEU A 111 8.63 -14.88 -14.81
C LEU A 111 9.60 -13.84 -15.36
N HIS A 112 10.81 -13.71 -14.80
CA HIS A 112 11.83 -12.80 -15.31
C HIS A 112 12.14 -13.06 -16.79
N LEU A 113 12.38 -14.31 -17.17
CA LEU A 113 12.67 -14.70 -18.55
C LEU A 113 11.48 -14.41 -19.47
N ALA A 114 10.26 -14.73 -19.05
CA ALA A 114 9.06 -14.43 -19.82
C ALA A 114 8.85 -12.93 -20.02
N LEU A 115 9.11 -12.12 -18.99
CA LEU A 115 9.01 -10.66 -19.06
C LEU A 115 10.05 -10.04 -20.01
N ILE A 116 11.26 -10.60 -20.10
CA ILE A 116 12.25 -10.21 -21.11
C ILE A 116 11.71 -10.47 -22.53
N GLU A 117 11.05 -11.60 -22.75
CA GLU A 117 10.45 -11.93 -24.05
C GLU A 117 9.29 -10.99 -24.43
N PHE A 118 8.43 -10.63 -23.47
CA PHE A 118 7.43 -9.58 -23.68
C PHE A 118 8.07 -8.25 -24.06
N TYR A 119 9.11 -7.84 -23.32
CA TYR A 119 9.83 -6.60 -23.57
C TYR A 119 10.47 -6.56 -24.96
N ARG A 120 11.12 -7.66 -25.40
CA ARG A 120 11.68 -7.79 -26.76
C ARG A 120 10.63 -7.66 -27.85
N LYS A 121 9.40 -8.09 -27.58
CA LYS A 121 8.24 -7.96 -28.49
C LYS A 121 7.56 -6.58 -28.39
N GLY A 122 8.17 -5.60 -27.70
CA GLY A 122 7.59 -4.28 -27.49
C GLY A 122 6.43 -4.23 -26.50
N LYS A 123 6.11 -5.35 -25.83
CA LYS A 123 4.98 -5.45 -24.91
C LYS A 123 5.39 -5.05 -23.50
N THR A 124 4.46 -4.42 -22.78
CA THR A 124 4.63 -4.07 -21.37
C THR A 124 3.64 -4.83 -20.52
N VAL A 125 4.14 -5.53 -19.51
CA VAL A 125 3.29 -6.22 -18.55
C VAL A 125 2.90 -5.26 -17.43
N VAL A 126 1.60 -5.18 -17.18
CA VAL A 126 0.99 -4.34 -16.15
C VAL A 126 0.19 -5.23 -15.20
N VAL A 127 0.58 -5.25 -13.93
CA VAL A 127 -0.14 -5.94 -12.85
C VAL A 127 -0.91 -4.89 -12.08
N ILE A 128 -2.24 -4.95 -12.12
CA ILE A 128 -3.11 -4.09 -11.35
C ILE A 128 -3.61 -4.88 -10.16
N VAL A 129 -3.38 -4.38 -8.95
CA VAL A 129 -3.89 -4.98 -7.72
C VAL A 129 -4.88 -4.01 -7.10
N ASP A 130 -6.17 -4.33 -7.20
CA ASP A 130 -7.24 -3.56 -6.58
C ASP A 130 -7.49 -4.04 -5.14
N GLU A 131 -8.03 -3.15 -4.30
CA GLU A 131 -8.20 -3.37 -2.87
C GLU A 131 -6.91 -3.85 -2.16
N ALA A 132 -5.75 -3.29 -2.54
CA ALA A 132 -4.43 -3.73 -2.11
C ALA A 132 -4.18 -3.63 -0.58
N GLN A 133 -5.00 -2.88 0.16
CA GLN A 133 -4.97 -2.89 1.64
C GLN A 133 -5.38 -4.26 2.23
N ASN A 134 -6.04 -5.12 1.46
CA ASN A 134 -6.41 -6.47 1.87
C ASN A 134 -5.31 -7.51 1.61
N ILE A 135 -4.17 -7.11 1.01
CA ILE A 135 -3.04 -8.01 0.81
C ILE A 135 -2.35 -8.26 2.16
N PRO A 136 -2.02 -9.53 2.50
CA PRO A 136 -1.23 -9.83 3.68
C PRO A 136 0.09 -9.04 3.69
N LEU A 137 0.48 -8.53 4.86
CA LEU A 137 1.69 -7.70 5.03
C LEU A 137 2.94 -8.37 4.42
N GLU A 138 3.10 -9.68 4.64
CA GLU A 138 4.19 -10.47 4.09
C GLU A 138 4.17 -10.50 2.56
N THR A 139 2.98 -10.65 1.95
CA THR A 139 2.82 -10.62 0.50
C THR A 139 3.14 -9.23 -0.07
N LEU A 140 2.69 -8.15 0.60
CA LEU A 140 3.05 -6.78 0.22
C LEU A 140 4.57 -6.60 0.23
N GLU A 141 5.25 -7.00 1.30
CA GLU A 141 6.71 -6.87 1.36
C GLU A 141 7.39 -7.69 0.26
N ASN A 142 6.89 -8.90 -0.03
CA ASN A 142 7.42 -9.73 -1.11
C ASN A 142 7.15 -9.17 -2.52
N LEU A 143 6.16 -8.29 -2.73
CA LEU A 143 5.96 -7.60 -4.02
C LEU A 143 7.20 -6.82 -4.45
N ARG A 144 8.04 -6.36 -3.51
CA ARG A 144 9.30 -5.69 -3.86
C ARG A 144 10.18 -6.52 -4.79
N MET A 145 10.07 -7.86 -4.75
CA MET A 145 10.79 -8.76 -5.64
C MET A 145 10.42 -8.55 -7.11
N LEU A 146 9.16 -8.22 -7.41
CA LEU A 146 8.72 -7.87 -8.76
C LEU A 146 9.41 -6.60 -9.27
N SER A 147 9.76 -5.66 -8.37
CA SER A 147 10.51 -4.46 -8.75
C SER A 147 11.93 -4.75 -9.23
N ASN A 148 12.51 -5.89 -8.84
CA ASN A 148 13.83 -6.33 -9.27
C ASN A 148 13.80 -7.00 -10.66
N LEU A 149 12.61 -7.22 -11.23
CA LEU A 149 12.45 -7.73 -12.58
C LEU A 149 12.67 -6.58 -13.56
N GLU A 150 13.94 -6.33 -13.86
CA GLU A 150 14.39 -5.21 -14.69
C GLU A 150 15.54 -5.60 -15.62
N THR A 151 15.71 -4.80 -16.65
CA THR A 151 16.96 -4.73 -17.43
C THR A 151 17.88 -3.69 -16.78
N PRO A 152 19.15 -3.54 -17.22
CA PRO A 152 20.02 -2.48 -16.70
C PRO A 152 19.46 -1.06 -16.85
N THR A 153 18.46 -0.85 -17.71
CA THR A 153 17.91 0.47 -18.03
C THR A 153 16.43 0.63 -17.70
N GLU A 154 15.65 -0.46 -17.61
CA GLU A 154 14.19 -0.40 -17.63
C GLU A 154 13.52 -1.49 -16.77
N LYS A 155 12.42 -1.13 -16.08
CA LYS A 155 11.56 -2.08 -15.37
C LYS A 155 10.75 -2.91 -16.36
N LEU A 156 10.74 -4.24 -16.19
CA LEU A 156 10.04 -5.16 -17.09
C LEU A 156 8.55 -5.31 -16.76
N VAL A 157 8.18 -5.15 -15.49
CA VAL A 157 6.81 -5.20 -14.99
C VAL A 157 6.42 -3.89 -14.32
N GLN A 158 5.21 -3.42 -14.62
CA GLN A 158 4.61 -2.25 -14.00
C GLN A 158 3.53 -2.71 -13.02
N VAL A 159 3.60 -2.30 -11.76
CA VAL A 159 2.64 -2.69 -10.73
C VAL A 159 1.85 -1.47 -10.29
N VAL A 160 0.54 -1.53 -10.45
CA VAL A 160 -0.39 -0.48 -10.01
C VAL A 160 -1.14 -0.99 -8.79
N LEU A 161 -0.78 -0.49 -7.62
CA LEU A 161 -1.46 -0.76 -6.36
C LEU A 161 -2.60 0.23 -6.20
N VAL A 162 -3.82 -0.28 -6.12
CA VAL A 162 -5.02 0.53 -5.90
C VAL A 162 -5.64 0.10 -4.59
N GLY A 163 -5.84 1.03 -3.68
CA GLY A 163 -6.34 0.70 -2.35
C GLY A 163 -6.99 1.85 -1.63
N GLN A 164 -7.54 1.55 -0.47
CA GLN A 164 -8.15 2.55 0.41
C GLN A 164 -7.06 3.35 1.16
N THR A 165 -7.43 4.36 1.94
CA THR A 165 -6.48 5.18 2.70
C THR A 165 -5.64 4.34 3.68
N GLU A 166 -6.19 3.22 4.13
CA GLU A 166 -5.54 2.19 4.94
C GLU A 166 -4.30 1.60 4.25
N LEU A 167 -4.26 1.54 2.90
CA LEU A 167 -3.06 1.14 2.17
C LEU A 167 -1.93 2.14 2.39
N GLU A 168 -2.26 3.44 2.42
CA GLU A 168 -1.28 4.50 2.65
C GLU A 168 -0.68 4.36 4.04
N GLU A 169 -1.51 4.16 5.06
CA GLU A 169 -1.08 3.89 6.44
C GLU A 169 -0.23 2.61 6.55
N LEU A 170 -0.61 1.55 5.83
CA LEU A 170 0.17 0.31 5.78
C LEU A 170 1.57 0.54 5.18
N LEU A 171 1.66 1.27 4.07
CA LEU A 171 2.92 1.56 3.38
C LEU A 171 3.87 2.44 4.20
N GLU A 172 3.36 3.16 5.19
CA GLU A 172 4.17 3.95 6.13
C GLU A 172 4.79 3.11 7.26
N ARG A 173 4.37 1.84 7.43
CA ARG A 173 4.94 0.93 8.42
C ARG A 173 6.39 0.56 8.09
N TYR A 174 7.19 0.35 9.13
CA TYR A 174 8.61 0.03 9.00
C TYR A 174 8.86 -1.26 8.21
N GLU A 175 7.96 -2.23 8.37
CA GLU A 175 7.96 -3.52 7.68
C GLU A 175 7.84 -3.39 6.17
N LEU A 176 7.19 -2.32 5.66
CA LEU A 176 7.00 -2.07 4.23
C LEU A 176 7.92 -0.97 3.67
N ARG A 177 8.92 -0.53 4.43
CA ARG A 177 9.85 0.54 4.00
C ARG A 177 10.52 0.24 2.66
N GLN A 178 10.83 -1.03 2.38
CA GLN A 178 11.50 -1.42 1.13
C GLN A 178 10.54 -1.30 -0.04
N LEU A 179 9.33 -1.82 0.09
CA LEU A 179 8.29 -1.62 -0.93
C LEU A 179 8.00 -0.13 -1.13
N LYS A 180 7.84 0.63 -0.05
CA LYS A 180 7.58 2.08 -0.09
C LYS A 180 8.64 2.83 -0.92
N GLN A 181 9.92 2.50 -0.76
CA GLN A 181 11.00 3.11 -1.55
C GLN A 181 10.95 2.74 -3.05
N ARG A 182 10.27 1.65 -3.42
CA ARG A 182 10.09 1.25 -4.82
C ARG A 182 8.89 1.91 -5.48
N ILE A 183 7.95 2.46 -4.71
CA ILE A 183 6.79 3.18 -5.24
C ILE A 183 7.26 4.54 -5.75
N ALA A 184 7.44 4.63 -7.07
CA ALA A 184 7.98 5.81 -7.73
C ALA A 184 6.94 6.92 -7.89
N ILE A 185 5.66 6.56 -7.99
CA ILE A 185 4.56 7.50 -8.19
C ILE A 185 3.44 7.18 -7.21
N ARG A 186 2.92 8.22 -6.57
CA ARG A 186 1.76 8.16 -5.67
C ARG A 186 0.72 9.18 -6.12
N SER A 187 -0.55 8.84 -6.00
CA SER A 187 -1.66 9.78 -6.18
C SER A 187 -2.82 9.39 -5.26
N HIS A 188 -3.48 10.39 -4.69
CA HIS A 188 -4.63 10.22 -3.81
C HIS A 188 -5.87 10.78 -4.51
N ILE A 189 -6.95 9.99 -4.57
CA ILE A 189 -8.24 10.41 -5.13
C ILE A 189 -9.06 11.05 -4.02
N GLU A 190 -9.16 12.37 -4.09
CA GLU A 190 -10.00 13.17 -3.21
C GLU A 190 -11.51 12.98 -3.50
N PRO A 191 -12.38 13.10 -2.48
CA PRO A 191 -13.81 13.27 -2.68
C PRO A 191 -14.12 14.45 -3.62
N LEU A 192 -15.26 14.37 -4.31
CA LEU A 192 -15.73 15.45 -5.18
C LEU A 192 -15.98 16.72 -4.37
N THR A 193 -15.61 17.87 -4.93
CA THR A 193 -16.05 19.16 -4.39
C THR A 193 -17.58 19.27 -4.51
N ALA A 194 -18.20 20.24 -3.81
CA ALA A 194 -19.63 20.51 -3.97
C ALA A 194 -19.98 20.80 -5.45
N GLN A 195 -19.14 21.59 -6.14
CA GLN A 195 -19.33 21.92 -7.55
C GLN A 195 -19.19 20.69 -8.45
N ASP A 196 -18.19 19.84 -8.22
CA ASP A 196 -18.03 18.59 -8.95
C ASP A 196 -19.18 17.63 -8.67
N SER A 197 -19.75 17.64 -7.47
CA SER A 197 -20.90 16.80 -7.10
C SER A 197 -22.15 17.20 -7.89
N TYR A 198 -22.44 18.50 -8.05
CA TYR A 198 -23.51 18.96 -8.93
C TYR A 198 -23.26 18.55 -10.39
N SER A 199 -22.02 18.74 -10.85
CA SER A 199 -21.60 18.40 -12.22
C SER A 199 -21.73 16.90 -12.47
N TYR A 200 -21.35 16.07 -11.50
CA TYR A 200 -21.47 14.62 -11.51
C TYR A 200 -22.93 14.17 -11.64
N ILE A 201 -23.82 14.68 -10.78
CA ILE A 201 -25.26 14.36 -10.81
C ILE A 201 -25.85 14.76 -12.16
N THR A 202 -25.55 15.98 -12.61
CA THR A 202 -26.04 16.51 -13.90
C THR A 202 -25.55 15.68 -15.07
N HIS A 203 -24.26 15.32 -15.08
CA HIS A 203 -23.67 14.45 -16.10
C HIS A 203 -24.39 13.10 -16.16
N ARG A 204 -24.60 12.43 -15.03
CA ARG A 204 -25.29 11.13 -15.01
C ARG A 204 -26.73 11.24 -15.51
N LEU A 205 -27.46 12.28 -15.12
CA LEU A 205 -28.81 12.52 -15.62
C LEU A 205 -28.83 12.75 -17.13
N TYR A 206 -27.90 13.55 -17.66
CA TYR A 206 -27.76 13.78 -19.10
C TYR A 206 -27.47 12.48 -19.86
N VAL A 207 -26.52 11.67 -19.39
CA VAL A 207 -26.21 10.35 -19.98
C VAL A 207 -27.40 9.40 -19.93
N ALA A 208 -28.28 9.54 -18.93
CA ALA A 208 -29.52 8.78 -18.84
C ALA A 208 -30.64 9.27 -19.78
N GLY A 209 -30.36 10.28 -20.61
CA GLY A 209 -31.29 10.82 -21.60
C GLY A 209 -32.16 11.97 -21.08
N LEU A 210 -31.76 12.63 -19.99
CA LEU A 210 -32.51 13.76 -19.47
C LEU A 210 -32.50 14.93 -20.46
N MET A 211 -33.69 15.33 -20.92
CA MET A 211 -33.85 16.51 -21.78
C MET A 211 -34.20 17.80 -21.01
N ASN A 212 -34.79 17.68 -19.81
CA ASN A 212 -35.17 18.82 -18.97
C ASN A 212 -34.42 18.81 -17.62
N PRO A 213 -33.71 19.87 -17.22
CA PRO A 213 -32.85 19.88 -16.04
C PRO A 213 -33.60 19.86 -14.69
N THR A 214 -34.92 19.81 -14.67
CA THR A 214 -35.75 20.04 -13.48
C THR A 214 -36.14 18.78 -12.73
N ILE A 215 -35.37 17.67 -12.78
CA ILE A 215 -35.72 16.46 -12.02
C ILE A 215 -35.57 16.68 -10.51
N PHE A 216 -34.60 17.50 -10.10
CA PHE A 216 -34.39 17.86 -8.70
C PHE A 216 -34.55 19.37 -8.52
N THR A 217 -35.22 19.76 -7.43
CA THR A 217 -35.13 21.14 -6.95
C THR A 217 -33.70 21.44 -6.47
N LYS A 218 -33.25 22.69 -6.57
CA LYS A 218 -31.95 23.11 -6.03
C LYS A 218 -31.78 22.71 -4.56
N GLY A 219 -32.79 22.95 -3.74
CA GLY A 219 -32.77 22.57 -2.33
C GLY A 219 -32.65 21.06 -2.09
N ALA A 220 -33.20 20.21 -2.96
CA ALA A 220 -32.99 18.76 -2.88
C ALA A 220 -31.53 18.38 -3.17
N LEU A 221 -30.94 18.96 -4.22
CA LEU A 221 -29.54 18.72 -4.56
C LEU A 221 -28.60 19.21 -3.46
N ASP A 222 -28.83 20.40 -2.90
CA ASP A 222 -28.01 20.96 -1.81
C ASP A 222 -27.97 20.00 -0.61
N ILE A 223 -29.11 19.38 -0.25
CA ILE A 223 -29.20 18.40 0.85
C ILE A 223 -28.43 17.12 0.51
N VAL A 224 -28.61 16.59 -0.70
CA VAL A 224 -27.95 15.35 -1.13
C VAL A 224 -26.43 15.53 -1.22
N VAL A 225 -25.97 16.62 -1.84
CA VAL A 225 -24.55 16.94 -1.99
C VAL A 225 -23.90 17.11 -0.62
N LYS A 226 -24.58 17.79 0.32
CA LYS A 226 -24.10 17.95 1.69
C LYS A 226 -23.98 16.62 2.44
N GLU A 227 -25.00 15.75 2.39
CA GLU A 227 -24.92 14.45 3.08
C GLU A 227 -23.86 13.53 2.46
N ALA A 228 -23.69 13.58 1.14
CA ALA A 228 -22.76 12.70 0.44
C ALA A 228 -21.29 13.01 0.70
N ASN A 229 -20.96 14.24 1.15
CA ASN A 229 -19.59 14.69 1.41
C ASN A 229 -18.64 14.38 0.23
N GLY A 230 -19.12 14.60 -1.00
CA GLY A 230 -18.33 14.40 -2.20
C GLY A 230 -18.11 12.94 -2.62
N VAL A 231 -18.66 11.94 -1.93
CA VAL A 231 -18.47 10.53 -2.27
C VAL A 231 -19.44 10.09 -3.38
N PRO A 232 -18.98 9.77 -4.61
CA PRO A 232 -19.85 9.38 -5.74
C PRO A 232 -20.79 8.23 -5.43
N ARG A 233 -20.32 7.19 -4.72
CA ARG A 233 -21.18 6.06 -4.33
C ARG A 233 -22.35 6.51 -3.44
N VAL A 234 -22.12 7.45 -2.53
CA VAL A 234 -23.17 7.98 -1.66
C VAL A 234 -24.12 8.90 -2.44
N LEU A 235 -23.58 9.76 -3.33
CA LEU A 235 -24.39 10.57 -4.25
C LEU A 235 -25.36 9.68 -5.05
N ASN A 236 -24.86 8.59 -5.62
CA ASN A 236 -25.67 7.64 -6.38
C ASN A 236 -26.81 7.04 -5.54
N ILE A 237 -26.49 6.53 -4.35
CA ILE A 237 -27.49 5.92 -3.45
C ILE A 237 -28.56 6.93 -3.07
N LEU A 238 -28.17 8.15 -2.67
CA LEU A 238 -29.11 9.18 -2.24
C LEU A 238 -29.99 9.66 -3.39
N CYS A 239 -29.41 9.90 -4.58
CA CYS A 239 -30.18 10.33 -5.74
C CYS A 239 -31.15 9.25 -6.22
N ASP A 240 -30.71 7.99 -6.30
CA ASP A 240 -31.57 6.87 -6.71
C ASP A 240 -32.77 6.70 -5.76
N ASN A 241 -32.51 6.67 -4.45
CA ASN A 241 -33.56 6.61 -3.44
C ASN A 241 -34.50 7.82 -3.53
N ALA A 242 -33.98 9.02 -3.77
CA ALA A 242 -34.81 10.23 -3.90
C ALA A 242 -35.71 10.18 -5.15
N LEU A 243 -35.23 9.63 -6.27
CA LEU A 243 -36.06 9.39 -7.45
C LEU A 243 -37.17 8.37 -7.15
N ILE A 244 -36.82 7.25 -6.50
CA ILE A 244 -37.77 6.20 -6.12
C ILE A 244 -38.86 6.75 -5.19
N THR A 245 -38.48 7.45 -4.12
CA THR A 245 -39.42 8.05 -3.15
C THR A 245 -40.27 9.13 -3.82
N GLY A 246 -39.67 10.00 -4.63
CA GLY A 246 -40.42 11.01 -5.38
C GLY A 246 -41.44 10.41 -6.36
N PHE A 247 -41.09 9.30 -7.00
CA PHE A 247 -42.04 8.56 -7.84
C PHE A 247 -43.17 7.95 -7.02
N GLY A 248 -42.87 7.38 -5.86
CA GLY A 248 -43.87 6.88 -4.92
C GLY A 248 -44.88 7.96 -4.49
N TYR A 249 -44.42 9.20 -4.31
CA TYR A 249 -45.27 10.35 -3.99
C TYR A 249 -45.79 11.14 -5.20
N GLN A 250 -45.53 10.66 -6.43
CA GLN A 250 -45.90 11.34 -7.68
C GLN A 250 -45.42 12.81 -7.73
N LYS A 251 -44.18 13.07 -7.31
CA LYS A 251 -43.55 14.40 -7.31
C LYS A 251 -42.46 14.51 -8.36
N ASN A 252 -42.63 15.47 -9.28
CA ASN A 252 -41.63 15.87 -10.27
C ASN A 252 -41.67 17.41 -10.37
N PRO A 253 -40.68 18.16 -9.86
CA PRO A 253 -39.37 17.72 -9.36
C PRO A 253 -39.39 16.98 -8.01
N VAL A 254 -38.30 16.26 -7.73
CA VAL A 254 -37.92 15.82 -6.38
C VAL A 254 -37.60 17.03 -5.51
N THR A 255 -38.33 17.16 -4.40
CA THR A 255 -38.28 18.33 -3.51
C THR A 255 -37.30 18.14 -2.36
N ALA A 256 -36.95 19.24 -1.69
CA ALA A 256 -36.13 19.22 -0.48
C ALA A 256 -36.74 18.36 0.64
N VAL A 257 -38.07 18.24 0.73
CA VAL A 257 -38.75 17.40 1.72
C VAL A 257 -38.41 15.93 1.51
N ILE A 258 -38.50 15.46 0.26
CA ILE A 258 -38.15 14.08 -0.11
C ILE A 258 -36.66 13.82 0.14
N ALA A 259 -35.79 14.78 -0.21
CA ALA A 259 -34.36 14.64 0.03
C ALA A 259 -34.03 14.50 1.52
N LYS A 260 -34.68 15.29 2.40
CA LYS A 260 -34.52 15.17 3.86
C LYS A 260 -34.95 13.80 4.38
N GLU A 261 -36.07 13.29 3.89
CA GLU A 261 -36.59 11.97 4.26
C GLU A 261 -35.60 10.86 3.89
N VAL A 262 -35.11 10.87 2.65
CA VAL A 262 -34.12 9.90 2.16
C VAL A 262 -32.80 9.98 2.93
N VAL A 263 -32.31 11.19 3.22
CA VAL A 263 -31.11 11.38 4.04
C VAL A 263 -31.33 10.85 5.45
N ALA A 264 -32.48 11.12 6.07
CA ALA A 264 -32.80 10.60 7.40
C ALA A 264 -32.80 9.06 7.43
N ASP A 265 -33.38 8.42 6.41
CA ASP A 265 -33.41 6.96 6.32
C ASP A 265 -32.03 6.35 6.01
N PHE A 266 -31.22 7.03 5.19
CA PHE A 266 -29.83 6.65 4.94
C PHE A 266 -28.99 6.72 6.23
N GLN A 267 -29.17 7.78 7.04
CA GLN A 267 -28.49 7.92 8.33
C GLN A 267 -28.96 6.88 9.36
N LYS A 268 -30.25 6.52 9.40
CA LYS A 268 -30.74 5.41 10.25
C LYS A 268 -30.09 4.08 9.86
N LYS A 269 -29.88 3.81 8.57
CA LYS A 269 -29.18 2.61 8.10
C LYS A 269 -27.69 2.61 8.49
N LYS A 270 -27.02 3.77 8.47
CA LYS A 270 -25.66 3.93 9.01
C LYS A 270 -25.62 3.67 10.52
N LYS A 271 -26.61 4.18 11.25
CA LYS A 271 -26.82 3.96 12.68
C LYS A 271 -27.62 2.66 12.92
N LYS A 272 -27.10 1.49 12.51
CA LYS A 272 -27.60 0.25 13.12
C LYS A 272 -27.38 0.35 14.64
N PRO A 273 -28.34 -0.11 15.46
CA PRO A 273 -28.36 0.23 16.87
C PRO A 273 -27.11 -0.33 17.53
N ALA A 274 -26.31 0.52 18.15
CA ALA A 274 -25.40 0.10 19.20
C ALA A 274 -26.20 -0.83 20.11
N ALA A 275 -25.73 -2.06 20.27
CA ALA A 275 -26.36 -3.17 20.98
C ALA A 275 -27.22 -2.66 22.15
N ARG A 276 -28.52 -2.48 21.89
CA ARG A 276 -29.45 -2.04 22.92
C ARG A 276 -29.76 -3.29 23.73
N SER A 277 -29.00 -3.45 24.82
CA SER A 277 -29.39 -4.24 25.99
C SER A 277 -29.48 -5.77 25.80
N GLN A 278 -28.36 -6.43 25.46
CA GLN A 278 -28.15 -7.81 25.94
C GLN A 278 -27.73 -7.85 27.43
N GLN A 279 -27.37 -6.71 28.01
CA GLN A 279 -26.97 -6.58 29.43
C GLN A 279 -28.10 -6.80 30.43
N LYS A 280 -29.38 -6.83 30.00
CA LYS A 280 -30.54 -7.15 30.86
C LYS A 280 -30.82 -8.64 31.03
N TRP A 281 -30.13 -9.54 30.31
CA TRP A 281 -30.29 -10.99 30.47
C TRP A 281 -29.15 -11.69 31.22
N PHE A 282 -28.00 -11.02 31.43
CA PHE A 282 -26.89 -11.62 32.17
C PHE A 282 -27.08 -11.66 33.69
N LEU A 283 -27.89 -10.76 34.26
CA LEU A 283 -28.21 -10.76 35.71
C LEU A 283 -29.11 -11.95 36.15
N PRO A 284 -30.24 -12.26 35.48
CA PRO A 284 -31.03 -13.44 35.88
C PRO A 284 -30.35 -14.77 35.53
N ALA A 285 -29.52 -14.82 34.48
CA ALA A 285 -28.80 -16.04 34.09
C ALA A 285 -27.67 -16.40 35.09
N ALA A 286 -26.95 -15.40 35.62
CA ALA A 286 -25.94 -15.62 36.65
C ALA A 286 -26.56 -16.09 37.98
N ALA A 287 -27.72 -15.53 38.36
CA ALA A 287 -28.44 -15.97 39.56
C ALA A 287 -28.94 -17.41 39.44
N ALA A 288 -29.47 -17.81 38.27
CA ALA A 288 -29.90 -19.19 38.02
C ALA A 288 -28.72 -20.17 38.07
N ALA A 289 -27.55 -19.81 37.54
CA ALA A 289 -26.36 -20.65 37.58
C ALA A 289 -25.87 -20.89 39.02
N VAL A 290 -25.87 -19.86 39.87
CA VAL A 290 -25.49 -20.00 41.29
C VAL A 290 -26.45 -20.92 42.04
N VAL A 291 -27.76 -20.83 41.77
CA VAL A 291 -28.76 -21.73 42.38
C VAL A 291 -28.56 -23.17 41.92
N VAL A 292 -28.28 -23.42 40.64
CA VAL A 292 -28.02 -24.77 40.12
C VAL A 292 -26.75 -25.36 40.73
N VAL A 293 -25.67 -24.59 40.87
CA VAL A 293 -24.43 -25.06 41.52
C VAL A 293 -24.66 -25.35 43.00
N ALA A 294 -25.41 -24.51 43.71
CA ALA A 294 -25.76 -24.75 45.12
C ALA A 294 -26.61 -26.02 45.31
N LEU A 295 -27.58 -26.26 44.42
CA LEU A 295 -28.41 -27.47 44.43
C LEU A 295 -27.61 -28.73 44.10
N LEU A 296 -26.69 -28.66 43.14
CA LEU A 296 -25.80 -29.77 42.81
C LEU A 296 -24.81 -30.08 43.95
N ALA A 297 -24.27 -29.06 44.60
CA ALA A 297 -23.41 -29.23 45.77
C ALA A 297 -24.18 -29.82 46.95
N ALA A 298 -25.40 -29.34 47.21
CA ALA A 298 -26.28 -29.92 48.23
C ALA A 298 -26.65 -31.37 47.92
N PHE A 299 -26.92 -31.71 46.65
CA PHE A 299 -27.19 -33.09 46.23
C PHE A 299 -25.97 -34.02 46.46
N PHE A 300 -24.76 -33.53 46.21
CA PHE A 300 -23.52 -34.28 46.46
C PHE A 300 -23.18 -34.42 47.95
N PHE A 301 -23.53 -33.43 48.78
CA PHE A 301 -23.26 -33.44 50.23
C PHE A 301 -24.35 -34.12 51.06
N LEU A 302 -25.61 -34.17 50.60
CA LEU A 302 -26.73 -34.77 51.33
C LEU A 302 -27.15 -36.16 50.82
N SER A 303 -26.61 -36.66 49.69
CA SER A 303 -26.92 -38.03 49.25
C SER A 303 -25.97 -39.04 49.92
N PRO A 304 -26.50 -40.09 50.60
CA PRO A 304 -25.67 -41.09 51.28
C PRO A 304 -25.12 -42.14 50.29
N PHE A 305 -24.93 -41.79 49.03
CA PHE A 305 -24.57 -42.73 47.95
C PHE A 305 -23.07 -42.82 47.68
N GLN A 306 -22.24 -42.13 48.47
CA GLN A 306 -20.77 -42.25 48.40
C GLN A 306 -20.26 -43.61 48.89
N ASN A 307 -21.09 -44.43 49.55
CA ASN A 307 -20.68 -45.71 50.13
C ASN A 307 -21.01 -46.96 49.28
N LEU A 308 -21.53 -46.82 48.05
CA LEU A 308 -21.93 -47.99 47.24
C LEU A 308 -20.89 -48.42 46.18
N LEU A 309 -19.91 -47.58 45.83
CA LEU A 309 -18.89 -47.90 44.83
C LEU A 309 -17.50 -48.20 45.41
N ALA A 310 -17.27 -47.88 46.68
CA ALA A 310 -16.01 -48.16 47.37
C ALA A 310 -15.64 -49.66 47.44
N PRO A 311 -16.55 -50.61 47.74
CA PRO A 311 -16.16 -52.02 47.84
C PRO A 311 -16.00 -52.74 46.47
N VAL A 312 -16.47 -52.15 45.37
CA VAL A 312 -16.38 -52.75 44.01
C VAL A 312 -15.03 -52.45 43.35
N LEU A 313 -14.39 -51.32 43.67
CA LEU A 313 -13.08 -50.96 43.13
C LEU A 313 -11.91 -51.64 43.87
N GLU A 314 -12.12 -52.06 45.12
CA GLU A 314 -11.14 -52.82 45.91
C GLU A 314 -11.08 -54.30 45.49
N GLN A 315 -12.19 -54.87 45.01
CA GLN A 315 -12.21 -56.23 44.43
C GLN A 315 -11.60 -56.33 43.01
N LEU A 316 -11.34 -55.20 42.34
CA LEU A 316 -10.76 -55.16 40.98
C LEU A 316 -9.25 -54.84 40.97
N GLY A 317 -8.58 -54.78 42.13
CA GLY A 317 -7.12 -54.79 42.21
C GLY A 317 -6.39 -53.55 41.68
N PHE A 318 -7.05 -52.40 41.58
CA PHE A 318 -6.40 -51.15 41.17
C PHE A 318 -5.77 -50.43 42.37
N HIS A 319 -4.46 -50.61 42.57
CA HIS A 319 -3.66 -49.72 43.42
C HIS A 319 -2.95 -48.66 42.54
N PRO A 320 -3.34 -47.38 42.62
CA PRO A 320 -2.57 -46.31 41.99
C PRO A 320 -1.28 -46.06 42.80
N THR A 321 -0.15 -46.43 42.21
CA THR A 321 1.20 -46.09 42.69
C THR A 321 1.49 -44.61 42.43
N VAL A 322 1.45 -43.79 43.48
CA VAL A 322 1.95 -42.41 43.43
C VAL A 322 3.41 -42.41 43.90
N LYS A 323 4.28 -41.96 43.00
CA LYS A 323 5.73 -41.79 43.18
C LYS A 323 6.01 -40.63 44.13
N SER A 324 6.91 -40.84 45.08
CA SER A 324 7.33 -39.93 46.13
C SER A 324 8.31 -38.84 45.64
N GLU A 325 8.09 -37.60 46.06
CA GLU A 325 9.09 -36.52 46.10
C GLU A 325 9.15 -35.99 47.55
N PRO A 326 10.33 -35.81 48.17
CA PRO A 326 10.45 -35.70 49.62
C PRO A 326 10.26 -34.28 50.18
N ALA A 327 9.86 -34.30 51.45
CA ALA A 327 9.43 -33.21 52.31
C ALA A 327 10.50 -32.14 52.62
N ARG A 328 10.02 -30.90 52.82
CA ARG A 328 10.66 -29.90 53.70
C ARG A 328 9.82 -29.76 54.97
N ALA A 329 10.47 -29.93 56.12
CA ALA A 329 9.99 -29.50 57.42
C ALA A 329 10.98 -28.46 58.01
N PRO A 330 10.54 -27.59 58.94
CA PRO A 330 11.10 -26.27 59.20
C PRO A 330 11.98 -26.22 60.44
N ILE A 331 12.97 -25.31 60.50
CA ILE A 331 13.60 -24.90 61.77
C ILE A 331 13.95 -23.39 61.73
N THR A 332 13.26 -22.68 62.62
CA THR A 332 13.68 -21.66 63.60
C THR A 332 14.61 -20.49 63.23
N THR A 333 14.05 -19.31 63.51
CA THR A 333 14.56 -17.95 63.69
C THR A 333 15.79 -17.83 64.61
N LEU A 334 16.75 -16.94 64.28
CA LEU A 334 17.33 -15.91 65.16
C LEU A 334 18.30 -14.98 64.40
N GLU A 335 18.06 -13.67 64.58
CA GLU A 335 19.01 -12.55 64.72
C GLU A 335 19.88 -11.98 63.56
N SER A 336 19.45 -10.78 63.12
CA SER A 336 20.17 -9.48 63.15
C SER A 336 21.12 -9.01 62.01
N ILE A 337 20.62 -8.01 61.23
CA ILE A 337 21.19 -6.67 60.84
C ILE A 337 22.55 -6.59 60.07
N PRO A 338 22.83 -5.60 59.17
CA PRO A 338 22.02 -4.53 58.54
C PRO A 338 22.02 -4.49 56.98
N GLN A 339 21.07 -3.71 56.45
CA GLN A 339 20.88 -3.28 55.06
C GLN A 339 22.03 -2.43 54.48
N LYS A 340 22.32 -2.62 53.18
CA LYS A 340 23.05 -1.67 52.33
C LYS A 340 22.43 -1.55 50.93
N THR A 341 21.71 -0.45 50.76
CA THR A 341 21.66 0.50 49.64
C THR A 341 21.52 0.01 48.19
N ALA A 342 20.39 0.38 47.59
CA ALA A 342 20.12 0.44 46.16
C ALA A 342 20.92 1.57 45.47
N VAL A 343 21.28 1.38 44.20
CA VAL A 343 21.88 2.40 43.33
C VAL A 343 21.02 2.52 42.06
N GLN A 344 20.44 3.71 41.87
CA GLN A 344 19.90 4.20 40.61
C GLN A 344 20.34 5.68 40.43
N ASP A 345 20.71 5.97 39.18
CA ASP A 345 20.89 7.25 38.47
C ASP A 345 22.05 8.23 38.81
N PRO A 346 22.67 8.80 37.76
CA PRO A 346 23.31 10.10 37.80
C PRO A 346 22.59 11.18 36.94
N PRO A 347 22.88 12.49 37.16
CA PRO A 347 21.85 13.52 37.19
C PRO A 347 21.89 14.56 36.05
N ALA A 348 20.78 15.29 35.97
CA ALA A 348 20.59 16.54 35.24
C ALA A 348 21.28 17.73 35.94
N VAL A 349 21.68 18.74 35.15
CA VAL A 349 22.27 19.99 35.62
C VAL A 349 21.45 21.19 35.16
N SER A 350 21.08 22.04 36.12
CA SER A 350 20.69 23.46 36.07
C SER A 350 20.80 23.95 37.53
N PRO A 351 20.99 25.25 37.89
CA PRO A 351 20.41 26.46 37.29
C PRO A 351 21.41 27.67 37.25
N VAL A 352 21.05 28.90 36.84
CA VAL A 352 20.55 29.99 37.72
C VAL A 352 20.15 31.22 36.87
N LEU A 353 19.04 31.85 37.25
CA LEU A 353 18.50 33.14 36.79
C LEU A 353 19.28 34.35 37.34
N VAL A 354 19.43 35.41 36.54
CA VAL A 354 19.39 36.82 37.01
C VAL A 354 18.73 37.70 35.94
N VAL A 355 17.75 38.51 36.36
CA VAL A 355 17.21 39.70 35.66
C VAL A 355 17.36 40.86 36.67
N PRO A 356 17.76 42.09 36.24
CA PRO A 356 16.74 43.16 36.17
C PRO A 356 16.95 44.25 35.08
N GLN A 357 15.81 44.67 34.53
CA GLN A 357 15.31 46.02 34.18
C GLN A 357 16.16 47.10 33.45
N ALA A 358 15.63 47.46 32.27
CA ALA A 358 15.18 48.78 31.80
C ALA A 358 16.14 50.00 31.76
N SER A 359 16.32 50.55 30.55
CA SER A 359 16.21 51.99 30.22
C SER A 359 16.13 52.22 28.70
N SER A 360 15.02 52.84 28.29
CA SER A 360 14.83 53.87 27.24
C SER A 360 15.92 54.08 26.17
N GLU A 361 15.56 53.97 24.89
CA GLU A 361 15.45 55.15 23.99
C GLU A 361 14.77 54.81 22.66
N ALA A 362 13.82 55.66 22.28
CA ALA A 362 13.12 55.61 21.01
C ALA A 362 13.96 56.27 19.90
N SER A 363 14.08 55.62 18.75
CA SER A 363 14.30 56.31 17.48
C SER A 363 13.76 55.49 16.32
N ALA A 364 12.94 56.18 15.54
CA ALA A 364 12.25 55.71 14.36
C ALA A 364 13.19 55.61 13.14
N SER A 365 13.00 54.58 12.31
CA SER A 365 13.30 54.60 10.86
C SER A 365 12.83 53.30 10.17
N PRO A 366 12.73 53.23 8.82
CA PRO A 366 11.46 53.30 8.12
C PRO A 366 11.13 52.05 7.28
N ALA A 367 10.00 52.12 6.56
CA ALA A 367 9.43 51.12 5.67
C ALA A 367 10.41 50.49 4.65
N PRO A 368 10.20 49.23 4.25
CA PRO A 368 11.01 48.58 3.21
C PRO A 368 10.65 49.08 1.80
N PRO A 369 11.61 49.15 0.86
CA PRO A 369 11.38 49.56 -0.52
C PRO A 369 10.65 48.48 -1.35
N PRO A 370 10.06 48.84 -2.50
CA PRO A 370 9.23 47.94 -3.29
C PRO A 370 10.03 46.85 -4.01
N ALA A 371 9.35 45.72 -4.22
CA ALA A 371 9.85 44.52 -4.87
C ALA A 371 10.48 44.77 -6.25
N ALA A 372 11.72 44.30 -6.42
CA ALA A 372 12.32 44.08 -7.72
C ALA A 372 11.80 42.75 -8.31
N THR A 373 11.35 42.81 -9.56
CA THR A 373 11.01 41.66 -10.41
C THR A 373 12.18 40.67 -10.52
N PRO A 374 11.95 39.34 -10.43
CA PRO A 374 13.01 38.36 -10.62
C PRO A 374 13.40 38.25 -12.11
N SER A 375 14.70 38.40 -12.38
CA SER A 375 15.33 38.11 -13.67
C SER A 375 15.22 36.62 -14.03
N PRO A 376 15.12 36.25 -15.33
CA PRO A 376 15.06 34.85 -15.75
C PRO A 376 16.40 34.11 -15.49
N PRO A 377 16.37 32.80 -15.24
CA PRO A 377 17.58 32.01 -15.00
C PRO A 377 18.47 31.94 -16.27
N PRO A 378 19.80 31.84 -16.11
CA PRO A 378 20.72 31.77 -17.24
C PRO A 378 20.51 30.49 -18.06
N ALA A 379 20.62 30.63 -19.39
CA ALA A 379 20.50 29.53 -20.34
C ALA A 379 21.56 28.43 -20.08
N PRO A 380 21.23 27.15 -20.29
CA PRO A 380 22.21 26.06 -20.18
C PRO A 380 23.31 26.21 -21.24
N PRO A 381 24.56 25.84 -20.93
CA PRO A 381 25.66 25.93 -21.88
C PRO A 381 25.44 24.97 -23.07
N PRO A 382 25.96 25.30 -24.26
CA PRO A 382 25.80 24.47 -25.45
C PRO A 382 26.48 23.11 -25.26
N PRO A 383 25.98 22.04 -25.91
CA PRO A 383 26.56 20.71 -25.81
C PRO A 383 28.00 20.74 -26.32
N SER A 384 28.92 20.31 -25.45
CA SER A 384 30.32 20.09 -25.78
C SER A 384 30.44 19.03 -26.88
N SER A 385 31.20 19.38 -27.93
CA SER A 385 31.55 18.49 -29.04
C SER A 385 32.11 17.16 -28.53
N PRO A 386 31.72 16.00 -29.12
CA PRO A 386 32.28 14.72 -28.70
C PRO A 386 33.75 14.64 -29.10
N GLY A 387 34.64 14.57 -28.10
CA GLY A 387 36.04 14.21 -28.29
C GLY A 387 36.20 12.79 -28.84
N PRO A 388 37.39 12.42 -29.32
CA PRO A 388 37.64 11.13 -29.96
C PRO A 388 37.30 9.98 -29.00
N ARG A 389 36.40 9.08 -29.42
CA ARG A 389 36.04 7.86 -28.68
C ARG A 389 37.27 6.95 -28.63
N ALA A 390 37.98 6.93 -27.51
CA ALA A 390 38.94 5.89 -27.23
C ALA A 390 38.25 4.51 -27.24
N LYS A 391 38.90 3.52 -27.86
CA LYS A 391 38.40 2.14 -27.92
C LYS A 391 38.71 1.44 -26.59
N TYR A 392 37.70 0.82 -26.00
CA TYR A 392 37.82 0.07 -24.74
C TYR A 392 37.14 -1.28 -24.89
N THR A 393 37.75 -2.32 -24.32
CA THR A 393 37.10 -3.61 -24.08
C THR A 393 36.44 -3.58 -22.71
N VAL A 394 35.17 -3.98 -22.60
CA VAL A 394 34.42 -3.93 -21.35
C VAL A 394 34.19 -5.34 -20.83
N LEU A 395 34.55 -5.61 -19.57
CA LEU A 395 34.35 -6.91 -18.94
C LEU A 395 33.63 -6.78 -17.59
N VAL A 396 32.77 -7.76 -17.30
CA VAL A 396 32.09 -7.90 -16.01
C VAL A 396 32.84 -8.91 -15.15
N VAL A 397 33.21 -8.50 -13.94
CA VAL A 397 34.02 -9.30 -13.00
C VAL A 397 33.19 -10.46 -12.46
N LYS A 398 33.70 -11.69 -12.59
CA LYS A 398 33.10 -12.89 -11.96
C LYS A 398 33.64 -13.06 -10.54
N ARG A 399 32.87 -13.76 -9.69
CA ARG A 399 33.25 -14.03 -8.29
C ARG A 399 34.60 -14.74 -8.21
N GLY A 400 35.53 -14.18 -7.43
CA GLY A 400 36.88 -14.73 -7.22
C GLY A 400 37.95 -14.25 -8.19
N GLN A 401 37.64 -13.36 -9.14
CA GLN A 401 38.63 -12.82 -10.09
C GLN A 401 39.36 -11.59 -9.52
N THR A 402 40.67 -11.50 -9.75
CA THR A 402 41.51 -10.35 -9.39
C THR A 402 41.80 -9.43 -10.59
N LEU A 403 42.21 -8.17 -10.35
CA LEU A 403 42.54 -7.25 -11.46
C LEU A 403 43.70 -7.79 -12.29
N SER A 404 44.72 -8.32 -11.61
CA SER A 404 45.94 -8.81 -12.22
C SER A 404 45.73 -10.06 -13.09
N GLU A 405 44.73 -10.89 -12.77
CA GLU A 405 44.31 -12.01 -13.63
C GLU A 405 43.53 -11.52 -14.85
N LEU A 406 42.61 -10.56 -14.65
CA LEU A 406 41.85 -9.99 -15.75
C LEU A 406 42.74 -9.25 -16.76
N VAL A 407 43.72 -8.48 -16.28
CA VAL A 407 44.72 -7.80 -17.12
C VAL A 407 45.54 -8.81 -17.93
N ARG A 408 45.99 -9.91 -17.31
CA ARG A 408 46.71 -10.99 -18.02
C ARG A 408 45.84 -11.68 -19.08
N ASN A 409 44.55 -11.88 -18.80
CA ASN A 409 43.63 -12.50 -19.75
C ASN A 409 43.29 -11.60 -20.94
N VAL A 410 43.22 -10.28 -20.73
CA VAL A 410 42.84 -9.31 -21.78
C VAL A 410 44.02 -8.94 -22.66
N TYR A 411 45.19 -8.68 -22.07
CA TYR A 411 46.36 -8.19 -22.82
C TYR A 411 47.40 -9.27 -23.12
N GLY A 412 47.24 -10.48 -22.58
CA GLY A 412 48.18 -11.58 -22.71
C GLY A 412 49.26 -11.59 -21.60
N PRO A 413 49.67 -12.78 -21.10
CA PRO A 413 50.57 -12.88 -19.95
C PRO A 413 52.02 -12.50 -20.25
N THR A 414 52.43 -12.47 -21.52
CA THR A 414 53.81 -12.20 -21.96
C THR A 414 54.01 -10.78 -22.50
N THR A 415 52.96 -9.95 -22.47
CA THR A 415 53.00 -8.58 -22.97
C THR A 415 53.82 -7.71 -22.02
N LYS A 416 54.74 -6.89 -22.55
CA LYS A 416 55.71 -6.13 -21.75
C LYS A 416 55.03 -5.27 -20.67
N GLU A 417 53.93 -4.63 -21.04
CA GLU A 417 53.10 -3.78 -20.17
C GLU A 417 52.41 -4.56 -19.03
N VAL A 418 52.20 -5.86 -19.21
CA VAL A 418 51.66 -6.76 -18.18
C VAL A 418 52.76 -7.25 -17.25
N VAL A 419 53.97 -7.49 -17.79
CA VAL A 419 55.14 -7.95 -17.03
C VAL A 419 55.73 -6.84 -16.16
N ASP A 420 55.73 -5.60 -16.65
CA ASP A 420 56.23 -4.43 -15.91
C ASP A 420 55.16 -3.76 -15.00
N GLY A 421 53.92 -4.27 -15.01
CA GLY A 421 52.82 -3.80 -14.18
C GLY A 421 52.09 -2.54 -14.69
N SER A 422 52.60 -1.89 -15.75
CA SER A 422 52.03 -0.64 -16.27
C SER A 422 50.60 -0.78 -16.82
N ALA A 423 50.23 -1.97 -17.29
CA ALA A 423 48.87 -2.28 -17.75
C ALA A 423 47.84 -2.22 -16.62
N VAL A 424 48.23 -2.60 -15.39
CA VAL A 424 47.32 -2.55 -14.22
C VAL A 424 47.04 -1.09 -13.86
N ASP A 425 48.05 -0.23 -13.91
CA ASP A 425 47.89 1.20 -13.59
C ASP A 425 47.12 1.94 -14.68
N LEU A 426 47.32 1.57 -15.96
CA LEU A 426 46.53 2.11 -17.06
C LEU A 426 45.04 1.77 -16.93
N VAL A 427 44.72 0.53 -16.51
CA VAL A 427 43.34 0.12 -16.23
C VAL A 427 42.77 0.86 -15.02
N LYS A 428 43.54 1.09 -13.95
CA LYS A 428 43.07 1.89 -12.81
C LYS A 428 42.71 3.33 -13.19
N GLN A 429 43.52 3.98 -14.02
CA GLN A 429 43.25 5.35 -14.48
C GLN A 429 41.90 5.47 -15.21
N HIS A 430 41.50 4.42 -15.92
CA HIS A 430 40.21 4.37 -16.64
C HIS A 430 39.06 3.81 -15.81
N ASN A 431 39.33 3.36 -14.58
CA ASN A 431 38.34 2.79 -13.65
C ASN A 431 38.59 3.30 -12.22
N PRO A 432 38.30 4.59 -11.95
CA PRO A 432 38.57 5.21 -10.65
C PRO A 432 37.81 4.58 -9.47
N SER A 433 36.80 3.75 -9.74
CA SER A 433 36.08 2.96 -8.73
C SER A 433 36.89 1.80 -8.15
N ILE A 434 38.06 1.46 -8.72
CA ILE A 434 38.91 0.38 -8.22
C ILE A 434 39.92 0.93 -7.22
N THR A 435 39.58 0.88 -5.94
CA THR A 435 40.46 1.34 -4.85
C THR A 435 41.49 0.27 -4.43
N ASN A 436 41.19 -1.01 -4.62
CA ASN A 436 42.06 -2.13 -4.26
C ASN A 436 42.13 -3.16 -5.41
N THR A 437 43.33 -3.44 -5.91
CA THR A 437 43.60 -4.40 -7.01
C THR A 437 43.27 -5.85 -6.68
N ASN A 438 43.34 -6.19 -5.40
CA ASN A 438 43.16 -7.55 -4.91
C ASN A 438 41.72 -7.83 -4.47
N LEU A 439 40.85 -6.81 -4.48
CA LEU A 439 39.49 -6.92 -3.97
C LEU A 439 38.53 -6.16 -4.89
N ILE A 440 38.14 -6.83 -5.97
CA ILE A 440 37.16 -6.31 -6.92
C ILE A 440 35.81 -6.97 -6.63
N LEU A 441 34.76 -6.17 -6.54
CA LEU A 441 33.40 -6.67 -6.34
C LEU A 441 32.91 -7.41 -7.58
N ALA A 442 32.41 -8.63 -7.40
CA ALA A 442 31.76 -9.37 -8.47
C ALA A 442 30.58 -8.57 -9.04
N GLY A 443 30.46 -8.54 -10.37
CA GLY A 443 29.49 -7.72 -11.09
C GLY A 443 29.99 -6.31 -11.47
N SER A 444 31.17 -5.89 -11.01
CA SER A 444 31.77 -4.62 -11.42
C SER A 444 32.12 -4.63 -12.91
N VAL A 445 31.83 -3.54 -13.60
CA VAL A 445 32.17 -3.34 -15.01
C VAL A 445 33.52 -2.64 -15.09
N ILE A 446 34.51 -3.30 -15.70
CA ILE A 446 35.87 -2.76 -15.86
C ILE A 446 36.13 -2.48 -17.33
N ARG A 447 36.69 -1.30 -17.61
CA ARG A 447 37.08 -0.82 -18.94
C ARG A 447 38.58 -1.04 -19.16
N PHE A 448 38.93 -1.79 -20.20
CA PHE A 448 40.29 -2.07 -20.61
C PHE A 448 40.64 -1.22 -21.84
N PRO A 449 41.45 -0.16 -21.72
CA PRO A 449 41.92 0.63 -22.87
C PRO A 449 42.84 -0.18 -23.78
N GLU A 450 42.91 0.14 -25.07
CA GLU A 450 43.94 -0.41 -25.94
C GLU A 450 45.34 0.00 -25.44
N LEU A 451 46.29 -0.94 -25.42
CA LEU A 451 47.68 -0.62 -25.07
C LEU A 451 48.29 0.27 -26.17
N PRO A 452 49.07 1.30 -25.82
CA PRO A 452 49.73 2.14 -26.81
C PRO A 452 50.70 1.28 -27.63
N SER A 453 50.41 1.09 -28.91
CA SER A 453 51.32 0.40 -29.84
C SER A 453 52.62 1.20 -29.93
N LYS A 454 53.72 0.68 -29.38
CA LYS A 454 55.04 1.24 -29.66
C LYS A 454 55.37 1.00 -31.13
N ARG A 455 55.54 2.10 -31.89
CA ARG A 455 56.31 2.08 -33.14
C ARG A 455 57.78 1.86 -32.83
#